data_AF-A0A1G0KRE6-F1
#
_entry.id   AF-A0A1G0KRE6-F1
#
_cell.length_a   1.000
_cell.length_b   1.000
_cell.length_c   1.000
_cell.angle_alpha   90.00
_cell.angle_beta   90.00
_cell.angle_gamma   90.00
#
_symmetry.space_group_name_H-M   'P 1'
#
loop_
_entity.id
_entity.type
_entity.pdbx_description
1 polymer ?
#
loop_
_entity_poly.entity_id
_entity_poly.type
_entity_poly.pdbx_seq_one_letter_code
_entity_poly.pdbx_strand_id
1 'polypeptide(L)'
;MGRFRPLKQRIIDALTAEPERRMSYHSLAYKLWPPEQHPKAWNYSSNGGPPGWAMPLGRALRELKEAKLAYESVPRGGGAGHGDVILLTPAL
;
A
#
# COMPACT_ATOMS: atom_id res chain seq x y z
N MET A 1 21.33 6.12 -11.53
CA MET A 1 20.12 5.28 -11.71
C MET A 1 19.45 5.09 -10.36
N GLY A 2 18.44 5.93 -10.04
CA GLY A 2 17.88 6.04 -8.68
C GLY A 2 16.91 4.91 -8.37
N ARG A 3 17.26 4.01 -7.44
CA ARG A 3 16.53 2.74 -7.27
C ARG A 3 15.62 2.64 -6.05
N PHE A 4 15.66 3.57 -5.09
CA PHE A 4 14.86 3.43 -3.85
C PHE A 4 14.27 4.75 -3.29
N ARG A 5 13.83 5.67 -4.17
CA ARG A 5 12.88 6.74 -3.82
C ARG A 5 11.37 6.45 -4.14
N PRO A 6 10.85 5.21 -4.36
CA PRO A 6 9.82 4.98 -5.38
C PRO A 6 8.45 4.51 -4.82
N LEU A 7 8.36 3.91 -3.63
CA LEU A 7 7.16 3.18 -3.23
C LEU A 7 6.00 4.11 -2.82
N LYS A 8 6.30 5.15 -2.03
CA LYS A 8 5.31 6.16 -1.63
C LYS A 8 4.73 6.89 -2.84
N GLN A 9 5.58 7.28 -3.80
CA GLN A 9 5.12 7.89 -5.05
C GLN A 9 4.25 6.92 -5.85
N ARG A 10 4.66 5.65 -6.02
CA ARG A 10 3.84 4.63 -6.71
C ARG A 10 2.48 4.40 -6.03
N ILE A 11 2.41 4.48 -4.69
CA ILE A 11 1.14 4.42 -3.96
C ILE A 11 0.28 5.63 -4.33
N ILE A 12 0.84 6.84 -4.28
CA ILE A 12 0.12 8.08 -4.64
C ILE A 12 -0.36 8.01 -6.10
N ASP A 13 0.50 7.61 -7.04
CA ASP A 13 0.17 7.47 -8.45
C ASP A 13 -0.94 6.44 -8.67
N ALA A 14 -0.84 5.28 -8.02
CA ALA A 14 -1.82 4.20 -8.10
C ALA A 14 -3.20 4.65 -7.60
N LEU A 15 -3.25 5.43 -6.52
CA LEU A 15 -4.50 5.97 -5.98
C LEU A 15 -5.02 7.14 -6.83
N THR A 16 -4.15 8.01 -7.33
CA THR A 16 -4.54 9.16 -8.17
C THR A 16 -5.21 8.72 -9.47
N ALA A 17 -4.83 7.55 -9.98
CA ALA A 17 -5.43 6.95 -11.16
C ALA A 17 -6.85 6.38 -10.92
N GLU A 18 -7.29 6.23 -9.67
CA GLU A 18 -8.63 5.72 -9.34
C GLU A 18 -9.64 6.87 -9.19
N PRO A 19 -10.89 6.72 -9.69
CA PRO A 19 -11.91 7.77 -9.61
C PRO A 19 -12.19 8.28 -8.19
N GLU A 20 -12.22 7.38 -7.20
CA GLU A 20 -12.46 7.72 -5.79
C GLU A 20 -11.18 7.96 -5.00
N ARG A 21 -10.02 7.91 -5.67
CA ARG A 21 -8.69 7.94 -5.04
C ARG A 21 -8.53 6.95 -3.88
N ARG A 22 -9.23 5.83 -4.00
CA ARG A 22 -9.40 4.79 -3.01
C ARG A 22 -9.13 3.44 -3.65
N MET A 23 -8.45 2.57 -2.92
CA MET A 23 -8.20 1.20 -3.36
C MET A 23 -8.09 0.29 -2.16
N SER A 24 -8.61 -0.94 -2.26
CA SER A 24 -8.41 -1.92 -1.20
C SER A 24 -6.92 -2.20 -0.99
N TYR A 25 -6.53 -2.46 0.26
CA TYR A 25 -5.13 -2.74 0.60
C TYR A 25 -4.54 -3.85 -0.26
N HIS A 26 -5.34 -4.90 -0.51
CA HIS A 26 -4.95 -6.03 -1.35
C HIS A 26 -4.84 -5.65 -2.84
N SER A 27 -5.78 -4.88 -3.39
CA SER A 27 -5.70 -4.42 -4.79
C SER A 27 -4.50 -3.50 -5.02
N LEU A 28 -4.19 -2.65 -4.03
CA LEU A 28 -3.00 -1.81 -4.07
C LEU A 28 -1.73 -2.66 -4.07
N ALA A 29 -1.67 -3.71 -3.23
CA ALA A 29 -0.57 -4.66 -3.26
C ALA A 29 -0.42 -5.36 -4.62
N TYR A 30 -1.53 -5.77 -5.24
CA TYR A 30 -1.53 -6.39 -6.57
C TYR A 30 -0.98 -5.46 -7.65
N LYS A 31 -1.32 -4.17 -7.61
CA LYS A 31 -0.84 -3.16 -8.55
C LYS A 31 0.65 -2.84 -8.34
N LEU A 32 1.11 -2.81 -7.08
CA LEU A 32 2.50 -2.47 -6.73
C LEU A 32 3.46 -3.66 -6.86
N TRP A 33 2.98 -4.87 -6.64
CA TRP A 33 3.72 -6.12 -6.77
C TRP A 33 2.91 -7.11 -7.61
N PRO A 34 2.78 -6.94 -8.94
CA PRO A 34 2.08 -7.90 -9.78
C PRO A 34 2.66 -9.31 -9.57
N PRO A 35 1.87 -10.35 -9.25
CA PRO A 35 2.39 -11.69 -8.93
C PRO A 35 3.23 -12.30 -10.05
N GLU A 36 2.85 -12.05 -11.31
CA GLU A 36 3.57 -12.44 -12.53
C GLU A 36 5.03 -11.94 -12.53
N GLN A 37 5.26 -10.75 -11.98
CA GLN A 37 6.56 -10.08 -11.97
C GLN A 37 7.28 -10.22 -10.63
N HIS A 38 6.53 -10.41 -9.54
CA HIS A 38 7.02 -10.43 -8.17
C HIS A 38 6.48 -11.64 -7.39
N PRO A 39 6.61 -12.89 -7.88
CA PRO A 39 5.97 -14.05 -7.24
C PRO A 39 6.46 -14.25 -5.81
N LYS A 40 7.75 -13.98 -5.55
CA LYS A 40 8.34 -14.06 -4.20
C LYS A 40 7.73 -13.09 -3.19
N ALA A 41 7.15 -11.97 -3.64
CA ALA A 41 6.53 -11.00 -2.73
C ALA A 41 5.22 -11.54 -2.13
N TRP A 42 4.57 -12.49 -2.80
CA TRP A 42 3.32 -13.12 -2.39
C TRP A 42 3.52 -14.38 -1.53
N ASN A 43 4.76 -14.87 -1.44
CA ASN A 43 5.08 -15.98 -0.59
C ASN A 43 5.06 -15.56 0.87
N TYR A 44 4.47 -16.41 1.71
CA TYR A 44 4.55 -16.31 3.16
C TYR A 44 5.97 -16.66 3.62
N SER A 45 6.39 -16.01 4.71
CA SER A 45 7.65 -16.35 5.39
C SER A 45 7.56 -17.76 6.00
N SER A 46 8.62 -18.55 5.84
CA SER A 46 8.75 -19.89 6.45
C SER A 46 8.74 -19.86 7.98
N ASN A 47 9.06 -18.72 8.59
CA ASN A 47 9.02 -18.50 10.05
C ASN A 47 7.66 -17.96 10.52
N GLY A 48 6.63 -18.00 9.66
CA GLY A 48 5.37 -17.31 9.88
C GLY A 48 5.47 -15.81 9.58
N GLY A 49 4.31 -15.15 9.50
CA GLY A 49 4.18 -13.74 9.15
C GLY A 49 3.54 -13.50 7.79
N PRO A 50 3.23 -12.24 7.44
CA PRO A 50 2.49 -11.91 6.24
C PRO A 50 3.35 -12.07 4.97
N PRO A 51 2.75 -12.00 3.77
CA PRO A 51 3.49 -11.98 2.52
C PRO A 51 4.55 -10.87 2.49
N GLY A 52 5.64 -11.10 1.74
CA GLY A 52 6.80 -10.20 1.68
C GLY A 52 6.48 -8.75 1.26
N TRP A 53 5.37 -8.50 0.55
CA TRP A 53 4.93 -7.14 0.19
C TRP A 53 4.28 -6.37 1.36
N ALA A 54 3.73 -7.07 2.36
CA ALA A 54 2.88 -6.46 3.39
C ALA A 54 3.66 -5.51 4.31
N MET A 55 4.88 -5.89 4.70
CA MET A 55 5.73 -5.08 5.58
C MET A 55 6.19 -3.77 4.91
N PRO A 56 6.73 -3.79 3.66
CA PRO A 56 7.01 -2.56 2.91
C PRO A 56 5.78 -1.66 2.72
N LEU A 57 4.62 -2.22 2.39
CA LEU A 57 3.40 -1.44 2.19
C LEU A 57 2.94 -0.78 3.49
N GLY A 58 2.85 -1.54 4.57
CA GLY A 58 2.41 -1.03 5.88
C GLY A 58 3.33 0.08 6.39
N ARG A 59 4.66 -0.07 6.24
CA ARG A 59 5.62 0.99 6.57
C ARG A 59 5.40 2.25 5.73
N ALA A 60 5.24 2.11 4.42
CA ALA A 60 5.02 3.25 3.53
C ALA A 60 3.72 3.99 3.84
N LEU A 61 2.64 3.26 4.16
CA LEU A 61 1.35 3.85 4.52
C LEU A 61 1.38 4.56 5.88
N ARG A 62 2.14 4.04 6.85
CA ARG A 62 2.39 4.75 8.11
C ARG A 62 3.06 6.10 7.86
N GLU A 63 4.13 6.13 7.05
CA GLU A 63 4.83 7.37 6.70
C GLU A 63 3.93 8.35 5.93
N LEU A 64 3.10 7.85 5.00
CA LEU A 64 2.13 8.67 4.26
C LEU A 64 1.03 9.25 5.16
N LYS A 65 0.61 8.49 6.19
CA LYS A 65 -0.37 8.95 7.18
C LYS A 65 0.22 10.05 8.06
N GLU A 66 1.45 9.89 8.53
CA GLU A 66 2.19 10.92 9.28
C GLU A 66 2.35 12.21 8.46
N ALA A 67 2.59 12.07 7.15
CA ALA A 67 2.63 13.19 6.21
C ALA A 67 1.26 13.76 5.80
N LYS A 68 0.15 13.19 6.30
CA LYS A 68 -1.24 13.56 5.93
C LYS A 68 -1.52 13.47 4.42
N LEU A 69 -0.92 12.50 3.75
CA LEU A 69 -1.07 12.29 2.29
C LEU A 69 -1.99 11.12 1.96
N ALA A 70 -1.90 10.01 2.68
CA ALA A 70 -2.77 8.86 2.48
C ALA A 70 -2.89 8.06 3.77
N TYR A 71 -3.98 7.33 3.96
CA TYR A 71 -4.16 6.46 5.12
C TYR A 71 -4.97 5.21 4.77
N GLU A 72 -4.75 4.14 5.54
CA GLU A 72 -5.63 2.98 5.52
C GLU A 72 -6.84 3.22 6.43
N SER A 73 -8.04 3.19 5.85
CA SER A 73 -9.31 3.18 6.54
C SER A 73 -9.66 1.75 6.94
N VAL A 74 -9.34 1.40 8.18
CA VAL A 74 -9.61 0.07 8.74
C VAL A 74 -11.00 0.08 9.41
N PRO A 75 -11.87 -0.91 9.15
CA PRO A 75 -13.14 -1.04 9.87
C PRO A 75 -12.92 -1.17 11.38
N ARG A 76 -13.88 -0.72 12.18
CA ARG A 76 -13.78 -0.79 13.66
C ARG A 76 -13.60 -2.25 14.10
N GLY A 77 -12.47 -2.55 14.75
CA GLY A 77 -12.11 -3.91 15.18
C GLY A 77 -11.33 -4.74 14.14
N GLY A 78 -11.05 -4.19 12.96
CA GLY A 78 -10.19 -4.82 11.95
C GLY A 78 -8.70 -4.64 12.22
N GLY A 79 -7.88 -5.57 11.73
CA GLY A 79 -6.43 -5.46 11.71
C GLY A 79 -5.92 -4.63 10.52
N ALA A 80 -4.65 -4.21 10.57
CA ALA A 80 -3.98 -3.60 9.43
C ALA A 80 -3.95 -4.56 8.22
N GLY A 81 -4.10 -4.02 7.02
CA GLY A 81 -4.12 -4.79 5.78
C GLY A 81 -5.49 -5.27 5.31
N HIS A 82 -6.56 -4.86 6.00
CA HIS A 82 -7.94 -5.27 5.71
C HIS A 82 -8.83 -4.10 5.27
N GLY A 83 -8.30 -2.88 5.31
CA GLY A 83 -9.03 -1.67 4.94
C GLY A 83 -8.85 -1.25 3.48
N ASP A 84 -9.39 -0.07 3.20
CA ASP A 84 -9.09 0.65 1.96
C ASP A 84 -8.07 1.74 2.21
N VAL A 85 -7.13 1.89 1.30
CA VAL A 85 -6.19 2.99 1.29
C VAL A 85 -6.82 4.15 0.54
N ILE A 86 -6.85 5.31 1.19
CA ILE A 86 -7.47 6.53 0.69
C ILE A 86 -6.38 7.58 0.58
N LEU A 87 -6.25 8.18 -0.61
CA LEU A 87 -5.42 9.37 -0.81
C LEU A 87 -6.19 10.58 -0.29
N LEU A 88 -5.57 11.32 0.62
CA LEU A 88 -6.06 12.61 1.05
C LEU A 88 -5.79 13.60 -0.08
N THR A 89 -6.83 14.29 -0.54
CA THR A 89 -6.63 15.42 -1.45
C THR A 89 -5.66 16.40 -0.78
N PRO A 90 -4.58 16.85 -1.43
CA PRO A 90 -3.92 18.04 -0.92
C PRO A 90 -4.99 19.12 -0.88
N ALA A 91 -5.14 19.78 0.27
CA ALA A 91 -5.85 21.04 0.30
C ALA A 91 -5.20 21.92 -0.77
N LEU A 92 -5.93 22.16 -1.86
CA LEU A 92 -5.61 23.22 -2.80
C LEU A 92 -5.82 24.56 -2.09
#